data_AF-A0A563VNR9-F1
#
_entry.id   AF-A0A563VNR9-F1
#
_cell.length_a   1.000
_cell.length_b   1.000
_cell.length_c   1.000
_cell.angle_alpha   90.00
_cell.angle_beta   90.00
_cell.angle_gamma   90.00
#
_symmetry.space_group_name_H-M   'P 1'
#
loop_
_entity.id
_entity.type
_entity.pdbx_description
1 polymer ?
#
loop_
_entity_poly.entity_id
_entity_poly.type
_entity_poly.pdbx_seq_one_letter_code
_entity_poly.pdbx_strand_id
1 'polypeptide(L)' 'MFNNVGTVDRIIRLILATALAYFGLLIYGGSALGIGLTIVAAVLAISALAGSCLLYGLFGINTRNPQQN' A
#
# COMPACT_ATOMS: atom_id res chain seq x y z
N MET A 1 23.76 1.22 -2.17
CA MET A 1 22.99 2.35 -1.59
C MET A 1 21.65 1.81 -1.12
N PHE A 2 21.29 2.08 0.13
CA PHE A 2 20.10 1.54 0.80
C PHE A 2 18.82 2.07 0.15
N ASN A 3 18.25 1.32 -0.80
CA ASN A 3 16.91 1.61 -1.31
C ASN A 3 15.87 1.05 -0.33
N ASN A 4 15.66 1.75 0.80
CA ASN A 4 14.57 1.46 1.74
C ASN A 4 13.20 1.98 1.25
N VAL A 5 13.14 2.48 0.00
CA VAL A 5 11.95 3.07 -0.62
C VAL A 5 10.76 2.10 -0.58
N GLY A 6 10.99 0.81 -0.81
CA GLY A 6 9.92 -0.21 -0.78
C GLY A 6 9.31 -0.43 0.61
N THR A 7 10.12 -0.34 1.67
CA THR A 7 9.63 -0.47 3.06
C THR A 7 8.90 0.80 3.48
N VAL A 8 9.43 1.98 3.12
CA VAL A 8 8.81 3.27 3.44
C VAL A 8 7.48 3.43 2.70
N ASP A 9 7.38 3.12 1.40
CA ASP A 9 6.12 3.14 0.64
C ASP A 9 5.07 2.21 1.27
N ARG A 10 5.47 1.01 1.69
CA ARG A 10 4.60 0.05 2.37
C ARG A 10 4.03 0.61 3.67
N ILE A 11 4.89 1.21 4.51
CA ILE A 11 4.47 1.81 5.79
C ILE A 11 3.50 2.98 5.54
N ILE A 12 3.81 3.85 4.58
CA ILE A 12 2.95 4.99 4.22
C ILE A 12 1.58 4.49 3.73
N ARG A 13 1.53 3.49 2.85
CA ARG A 13 0.25 2.91 2.38
C ARG A 13 -0.55 2.27 3.51
N LEU A 14 0.10 1.58 4.44
CA LEU A 14 -0.59 1.03 5.61
C LEU A 14 -1.20 2.14 6.47
N ILE A 15 -0.42 3.19 6.79
CA ILE A 15 -0.91 4.33 7.57
C ILE A 15 -2.12 4.99 6.90
N LEU A 16 -2.03 5.25 5.58
CA LEU A 16 -3.13 5.82 4.80
C LEU A 16 -4.35 4.90 4.78
N ALA A 17 -4.15 3.59 4.59
CA ALA A 17 -5.24 2.61 4.61
C ALA A 17 -5.94 2.59 5.97
N THR A 18 -5.19 2.60 7.08
CA THR A 18 -5.76 2.60 8.44
C THR A 18 -6.55 3.88 8.71
N ALA A 19 -6.01 5.04 8.31
CA ALA A 19 -6.71 6.33 8.47
C ALA A 19 -8.02 6.35 7.66
N LEU A 20 -7.99 5.98 6.38
CA LEU A 20 -9.17 5.97 5.52
C LEU A 20 -10.22 4.95 5.99
N ALA A 21 -9.79 3.78 6.50
CA ALA A 21 -10.69 2.80 7.09
C ALA A 21 -11.37 3.36 8.35
N TYR A 22 -10.63 4.06 9.21
CA TYR A 22 -11.19 4.71 10.40
C TYR A 22 -12.25 5.75 10.02
N PHE A 23 -11.95 6.65 9.08
CA PHE A 23 -12.91 7.63 8.61
C PHE A 23 -14.12 6.98 7.93
N GLY A 24 -13.90 6.00 7.06
CA GLY A 24 -14.96 5.35 6.30
C GLY A 24 -15.90 4.49 7.14
N LEU A 25 -15.39 3.79 8.17
CA LEU A 25 -16.18 2.90 9.03
C LEU A 25 -16.79 3.64 10.22
N LEU A 26 -16.03 4.50 10.90
CA LEU A 26 -16.44 5.06 12.20
C LEU A 26 -17.02 6.48 12.11
N ILE A 27 -16.53 7.32 11.18
CA ILE A 27 -17.02 8.71 11.05
C ILE A 27 -18.13 8.81 10.00
N TYR A 28 -17.90 8.22 8.83
CA TYR A 28 -18.81 8.30 7.68
C TYR A 28 -19.57 7.00 7.42
N GLY A 29 -19.63 6.10 8.41
CA GLY A 29 -20.29 4.79 8.29
C GLY A 29 -21.72 4.89 7.78
N GLY A 30 -22.10 4.02 6.85
CA GLY A 30 -23.44 3.98 6.25
C GLY A 30 -23.74 5.06 5.20
N SER A 31 -22.82 6.01 4.96
CA SER A 31 -22.94 6.99 3.88
C SER A 31 -22.25 6.52 2.59
N ALA A 32 -22.66 7.06 1.45
CA ALA A 32 -22.01 6.78 0.16
C ALA A 32 -20.51 7.15 0.17
N LEU A 33 -20.15 8.24 0.87
CA LEU A 33 -18.76 8.63 1.09
C LEU A 33 -18.00 7.58 1.92
N GLY A 34 -18.60 7.07 3.00
CA GLY A 34 -17.99 6.02 3.82
C GLY A 34 -17.69 4.73 3.04
N ILE A 35 -18.60 4.34 2.16
CA ILE A 35 -18.40 3.19 1.25
C ILE A 35 -17.21 3.46 0.31
N GLY A 36 -17.14 4.66 -0.29
CA GLY A 36 -16.00 5.04 -1.13
C GLY A 36 -14.66 5.00 -0.38
N LEU A 37 -14.62 5.59 0.81
CA LEU A 37 -13.43 5.62 1.67
C LEU A 37 -12.97 4.20 2.08
N THR A 38 -13.89 3.32 2.44
CA THR A 38 -13.57 1.94 2.83
C THR A 38 -13.05 1.10 1.68
N ILE A 39 -13.59 1.27 0.47
CA ILE A 39 -13.07 0.60 -0.74
C ILE A 39 -11.62 1.04 -1.01
N VAL A 40 -11.35 2.35 -0.99
CA VAL A 40 -9.99 2.87 -1.21
C VAL A 40 -9.02 2.37 -0.13
N ALA A 41 -9.46 2.35 1.12
CA ALA A 41 -8.68 1.81 2.23
C ALA A 41 -8.33 0.33 2.02
N ALA A 42 -9.30 -0.49 1.59
CA ALA A 42 -9.08 -1.92 1.31
C ALA A 42 -8.07 -2.12 0.16
N VAL A 43 -8.18 -1.36 -0.93
CA VAL A 43 -7.24 -1.42 -2.06
C VAL A 43 -5.81 -1.05 -1.62
N LEU A 44 -5.66 0.00 -0.82
CA LEU A 44 -4.35 0.41 -0.29
C LEU A 44 -3.76 -0.63 0.66
N ALA A 45 -4.57 -1.22 1.54
CA ALA A 45 -4.15 -2.27 2.45
C ALA A 45 -3.67 -3.51 1.70
N ILE A 46 -4.45 -3.99 0.72
CA ILE A 46 -4.08 -5.13 -0.14
C ILE A 46 -2.78 -4.83 -0.89
N SER A 47 -2.67 -3.62 -1.45
CA SER A 47 -1.45 -3.18 -2.15
C SER A 47 -0.22 -3.17 -1.24
N ALA A 48 -0.38 -2.83 0.04
CA ALA A 48 0.71 -2.82 1.01
C ALA A 48 1.05 -4.23 1.53
N LEU A 49 0.08 -5.14 1.64
CA LEU A 49 0.32 -6.53 2.05
C LEU A 49 0.98 -7.35 0.93
N ALA A 50 0.64 -7.08 -0.34
CA ALA A 50 1.22 -7.76 -1.49
C ALA A 50 2.72 -7.48 -1.70
N GLY A 51 3.32 -6.57 -0.92
CA GLY A 51 4.77 -6.33 -0.88
C GLY A 51 5.31 -5.52 -2.06
N SER A 52 5.80 -4.30 -1.80
CA SER A 52 6.62 -3.49 -2.71
C SER A 52 6.08 -3.20 -4.13
N CYS A 53 4.76 -3.26 -4.34
CA CYS A 53 4.04 -3.11 -5.62
C CYS A 53 3.95 -4.39 -6.45
N LEU A 54 2.71 -4.71 -6.85
CA LEU A 54 2.41 -5.39 -8.11
C LEU A 54 3.31 -4.85 -9.24
N LEU A 55 3.61 -3.55 -9.28
CA LEU A 55 4.51 -2.93 -10.26
C LEU A 55 5.96 -3.43 -10.21
N TYR A 56 6.63 -3.61 -9.07
CA TYR A 56 8.02 -4.10 -9.08
C TYR A 56 8.11 -5.57 -9.48
N GLY A 57 7.11 -6.37 -9.09
CA GLY A 57 6.98 -7.77 -9.51
C GLY A 57 6.53 -7.95 -10.97
N LEU A 58 5.60 -7.11 -11.45
CA LEU A 58 5.07 -7.13 -12.83
C LEU A 58 6.08 -6.52 -13.83
N PHE A 59 6.84 -5.50 -13.43
CA PHE A 59 7.96 -4.98 -14.22
C PHE A 59 9.25 -5.80 -14.05
N GLY A 60 9.24 -6.87 -13.23
CA GLY A 60 10.39 -7.76 -13.08
C GLY A 60 11.67 -7.06 -12.64
N ILE A 61 11.56 -5.92 -11.93
CA ILE A 61 12.70 -5.13 -11.49
C ILE A 61 13.33 -5.84 -10.29
N ASN A 62 14.17 -6.82 -10.62
CA ASN A 62 15.02 -7.52 -9.69
C ASN A 62 16.23 -6.61 -9.42
N THR A 63 16.24 -5.92 -8.27
CA THR A 63 17.39 -5.07 -7.88
C THR A 63 18.63 -5.89 -7.47
N ARG A 64 18.63 -7.22 -7.67
CA ARG A 64 19.86 -7.99 -7.62
C ARG A 64 20.81 -7.42 -8.66
N ASN A 65 21.81 -6.66 -8.21
CA ASN A 65 23.03 -6.45 -8.96
C ASN A 65 23.55 -7.85 -9.35
N PRO A 66 23.64 -8.19 -10.65
CA PRO A 66 24.45 -9.33 -11.00
C PRO A 66 25.88 -8.94 -10.65
N GLN A 67 26.56 -9.83 -9.93
CA GLN A 67 28.00 -9.82 -9.64
C GLN A 67 28.44 -8.96 -8.44
N GLN A 68 28.76 -9.64 -7.33
CA GLN A 68 30.16 -9.75 -6.91
C GLN A 68 30.42 -11.18 -6.41
N ASN A 69 31.08 -11.95 -7.29
CA ASN A 69 31.73 -13.27 -7.12
C ASN A 69 30.82 -14.49 -7.24
#